data_AF-A0A379ZBV3-F1
#
_entry.id   AF-A0A379ZBV3-F1
#
_cell.length_a   1.000
_cell.length_b   1.000
_cell.length_c   1.000
_cell.angle_alpha   90.00
_cell.angle_beta   90.00
_cell.angle_gamma   90.00
#
_symmetry.space_group_name_H-M   'P 1'
#
loop_
_entity.id
_entity.type
_entity.pdbx_description
1 polymer ?
#
loop_
_entity_poly.entity_id
_entity_poly.type
_entity_poly.pdbx_seq_one_letter_code
_entity_poly.pdbx_strand_id
1 'polypeptide(L)'
;MTDDFATDGALAQAIKGFKPREPQRQMAQAVTEAINFKQELVVEAGTGTGKTFAYLAPALRADRKVIISTGSKALQDQLYARDLPTVAKALKYKGKLALLKGRSNYLCLERLEQQSMAGGELAGQTLIDLVQLRKWSSQTKEGDISTCSEVAEDSFVWPLVTSTNDNCLGSDCPLYQDCFVVKARRRAMDADVVVVNHHLFLADMVVKEGGFAELIPEAEVMIFDEAHQIPDIASQYFGQQLTSRQLLDLAKDITIAYRTEVRDAAQLQKSADRLSLSTQDFRLNLGRAGIPRQSARRARRTQRAARSVAAR
;
A
#
# COMPACT_ATOMS: atom_id res chain seq x y z
N MET A 1 -4.40 5.39 36.51
CA MET A 1 -4.04 5.49 35.09
C MET A 1 -3.14 6.69 34.95
N THR A 2 -1.92 6.55 34.45
CA THR A 2 -0.98 7.67 34.32
C THR A 2 -1.45 8.55 33.17
N ASP A 3 -1.71 9.83 33.43
CA ASP A 3 -2.02 10.79 32.38
C ASP A 3 -0.72 11.22 31.69
N ASP A 4 -0.34 10.48 30.63
CA ASP A 4 0.88 10.73 29.86
C ASP A 4 0.92 12.12 29.21
N PHE A 5 -0.24 12.80 29.10
CA PHE A 5 -0.44 14.09 28.46
C PHE A 5 -0.60 15.25 29.45
N ALA A 6 -0.58 14.99 30.77
CA ALA A 6 -0.59 16.03 31.79
C ALA A 6 0.63 16.96 31.68
N THR A 7 0.57 18.12 32.34
CA THR A 7 1.68 19.10 32.38
C THR A 7 2.99 18.52 32.93
N ASP A 8 2.89 17.52 33.79
CA ASP A 8 3.96 16.76 34.41
C ASP A 8 4.02 15.30 33.90
N GLY A 9 3.23 14.96 32.88
CA GLY A 9 3.14 13.63 32.28
C GLY A 9 4.41 13.21 31.54
N ALA A 10 4.50 11.92 31.19
CA ALA A 10 5.69 11.33 30.56
C ALA A 10 6.07 12.05 29.25
N LEU A 11 5.09 12.49 28.45
CA LEU A 11 5.35 13.23 27.21
C LEU A 11 5.91 14.63 27.48
N ALA A 12 5.37 15.34 28.48
CA ALA A 12 5.84 16.67 28.85
C ALA A 12 7.28 16.65 29.38
N GLN A 13 7.67 15.61 30.12
CA GLN A 13 9.03 15.46 30.64
C GLN A 13 10.04 15.08 29.55
N ALA A 14 9.65 14.23 28.61
CA ALA A 14 10.57 13.70 27.60
C ALA A 14 10.70 14.58 26.35
N ILE A 15 9.67 15.36 26.00
CA ILE A 15 9.59 16.08 24.73
C ILE A 15 9.72 17.58 24.97
N LYS A 16 10.86 18.15 24.56
CA LYS A 16 11.14 19.58 24.69
C LYS A 16 10.08 20.41 23.95
N GLY A 17 9.42 21.32 24.66
CA GLY A 17 8.40 22.21 24.09
C GLY A 17 7.02 21.57 23.92
N PHE A 18 6.81 20.35 24.43
CA PHE A 18 5.47 19.77 24.50
C PHE A 18 4.56 20.64 25.37
N LYS A 19 3.36 20.91 24.85
CA LYS A 19 2.31 21.62 25.56
C LYS A 19 1.07 20.73 25.59
N PRO A 20 0.58 20.34 26.77
CA PRO A 20 -0.68 19.64 26.91
C PRO A 20 -1.81 20.37 26.20
N ARG A 21 -2.69 19.62 25.55
CA ARG A 21 -3.88 20.15 24.88
C ARG A 21 -5.06 19.30 25.30
N GLU A 22 -6.12 19.95 25.75
CA GLU A 22 -7.31 19.25 26.23
C GLU A 22 -7.95 18.33 25.16
N PRO A 23 -8.07 18.72 23.88
CA PRO A 23 -8.56 17.80 22.84
C PRO A 23 -7.69 16.55 22.67
N GLN A 24 -6.37 16.68 22.88
CA GLN A 24 -5.44 15.55 22.78
C GLN A 24 -5.64 14.57 23.94
N ARG A 25 -5.85 15.10 25.16
CA ARG A 25 -6.15 14.31 26.38
C ARG A 25 -7.47 13.56 26.25
N GLN A 26 -8.52 14.27 25.80
CA GLN A 26 -9.85 13.68 25.57
C GLN A 26 -9.78 12.53 24.55
N MET A 27 -9.09 12.74 23.43
CA MET A 27 -8.89 11.70 22.43
C MET A 27 -8.11 10.50 23.01
N ALA A 28 -7.02 10.74 23.74
CA ALA A 28 -6.22 9.67 24.34
C ALA A 28 -7.01 8.85 25.36
N GLN A 29 -7.85 9.50 26.17
CA GLN A 29 -8.73 8.82 27.10
C GLN A 29 -9.77 7.97 26.37
N ALA A 30 -10.44 8.53 25.36
CA ALA A 30 -11.41 7.79 24.55
C ALA A 30 -10.78 6.55 23.87
N VAL A 31 -9.56 6.70 23.31
CA VAL A 31 -8.82 5.57 22.72
C VAL A 31 -8.47 4.52 23.79
N THR A 32 -8.06 4.95 24.98
CA THR A 32 -7.76 4.03 26.10
C THR A 32 -8.98 3.22 26.51
N GLU A 33 -10.13 3.87 26.64
CA GLU A 33 -11.40 3.24 26.98
C GLU A 33 -11.81 2.24 25.87
N ALA A 34 -11.73 2.64 24.60
CA ALA A 34 -12.04 1.78 23.47
C ALA A 34 -11.16 0.51 23.44
N ILE A 35 -9.85 0.64 23.70
CA ILE A 35 -8.94 -0.50 23.79
C ILE A 35 -9.31 -1.42 24.97
N ASN A 36 -9.55 -0.84 26.16
CA ASN A 36 -9.84 -1.62 27.36
C ASN A 36 -11.17 -2.38 27.25
N PHE A 37 -12.21 -1.72 26.73
CA PHE A 37 -13.55 -2.30 26.58
C PHE A 37 -13.78 -3.02 25.25
N LYS A 38 -12.76 -3.07 24.37
CA LYS A 38 -12.84 -3.69 23.04
C LYS A 38 -13.99 -3.15 22.19
N GLN A 39 -14.09 -1.81 22.13
CA GLN A 39 -15.15 -1.09 21.42
C GLN A 39 -14.60 -0.41 20.17
N GLU A 40 -15.49 -0.18 19.20
CA GLU A 40 -15.21 0.64 18.04
C GLU A 40 -15.27 2.13 18.41
N LEU A 41 -14.31 2.91 17.94
CA LEU A 41 -14.24 4.35 18.18
C LEU A 41 -13.91 5.07 16.88
N VAL A 42 -14.73 6.07 16.55
CA VAL A 42 -14.48 7.01 15.47
C VAL A 42 -14.23 8.38 16.07
N VAL A 43 -13.08 8.98 15.78
CA VAL A 43 -12.70 10.31 16.27
C VAL A 43 -12.46 11.23 15.08
N GLU A 44 -13.21 12.32 15.02
CA GLU A 44 -12.88 13.46 14.18
C GLU A 44 -12.06 14.46 15.00
N ALA A 45 -10.86 14.76 14.55
CA ALA A 45 -10.02 15.76 15.20
C ALA A 45 -9.37 16.67 14.17
N GLY A 46 -9.32 17.97 14.45
CA GLY A 46 -8.73 18.98 13.57
C GLY A 46 -7.24 18.75 13.30
N THR A 47 -6.69 19.39 12.28
CA THR A 47 -5.23 19.39 12.05
C THR A 47 -4.50 20.05 13.21
N GLY A 48 -3.29 19.57 13.50
CA GLY A 48 -2.47 20.15 14.56
C GLY A 48 -2.94 19.89 16.00
N THR A 49 -4.03 19.13 16.24
CA THR A 49 -4.50 18.77 17.60
C THR A 49 -3.59 17.77 18.32
N GLY A 50 -2.66 17.12 17.59
CA GLY A 50 -1.77 16.10 18.14
C GLY A 50 -2.36 14.69 18.13
N LYS A 51 -3.27 14.41 17.17
CA LYS A 51 -3.93 13.11 16.94
C LYS A 51 -2.98 11.92 17.03
N THR A 52 -1.84 12.02 16.33
CA THR A 52 -0.84 10.97 16.26
C THR A 52 -0.41 10.50 17.64
N PHE A 53 -0.06 11.42 18.53
CA PHE A 53 0.38 11.05 19.87
C PHE A 53 -0.79 10.54 20.70
N ALA A 54 -1.98 11.13 20.54
CA ALA A 54 -3.19 10.75 21.26
C ALA A 54 -3.60 9.29 21.04
N TYR A 55 -3.38 8.73 19.85
CA TYR A 55 -3.59 7.28 19.63
C TYR A 55 -2.35 6.44 19.92
N LEU A 56 -1.13 6.96 19.71
CA LEU A 56 0.11 6.20 19.94
C LEU A 56 0.34 5.89 21.41
N ALA A 57 0.14 6.86 22.30
CA ALA A 57 0.39 6.65 23.71
C ALA A 57 -0.46 5.51 24.31
N PRO A 58 -1.80 5.51 24.17
CA PRO A 58 -2.61 4.40 24.66
C PRO A 58 -2.33 3.09 23.93
N ALA A 59 -2.03 3.12 22.63
CA ALA A 59 -1.62 1.92 21.89
C ALA A 59 -0.37 1.25 22.47
N LEU A 60 0.66 2.04 22.79
CA LEU A 60 1.90 1.52 23.38
C LEU A 60 1.74 1.11 24.85
N ARG A 61 0.75 1.65 25.56
CA ARG A 61 0.40 1.27 26.93
C ARG A 61 -0.48 0.03 27.01
N ALA A 62 -1.12 -0.36 25.91
CA ALA A 62 -2.10 -1.43 25.90
C ALA A 62 -1.53 -2.83 26.23
N ASP A 63 -0.21 -3.02 26.09
CA ASP A 63 0.48 -4.31 26.21
C ASP A 63 -0.19 -5.40 25.34
N ARG A 64 -0.55 -5.02 24.12
CA ARG A 64 -1.24 -5.85 23.12
C ARG A 64 -0.55 -5.71 21.77
N LYS A 65 -0.82 -6.65 20.86
CA LYS A 65 -0.43 -6.49 19.46
C LYS A 65 -1.28 -5.41 18.80
N VAL A 66 -0.62 -4.40 18.23
CA VAL A 66 -1.25 -3.23 17.59
C VAL A 66 -0.86 -3.14 16.12
N ILE A 67 -1.86 -2.94 15.25
CA ILE A 67 -1.64 -2.49 13.88
C ILE A 67 -2.05 -1.03 13.77
N ILE A 68 -1.17 -0.21 13.18
CA ILE A 68 -1.47 1.16 12.82
C ILE A 68 -1.41 1.26 11.30
N SER A 69 -2.56 1.55 10.69
CA SER A 69 -2.71 1.72 9.25
C SER A 69 -2.88 3.20 8.92
N THR A 70 -2.14 3.71 7.94
CA THR A 70 -2.19 5.11 7.50
C THR A 70 -2.49 5.27 6.01
N GLY A 71 -2.99 6.45 5.62
CA GLY A 71 -3.45 6.74 4.27
C GLY A 71 -2.36 6.77 3.18
N SER A 72 -1.18 7.34 3.47
CA SER A 72 -0.13 7.52 2.46
C SER A 72 1.24 7.01 2.92
N LYS A 73 2.12 6.68 1.95
CA LYS A 73 3.48 6.22 2.24
C LYS A 73 4.30 7.28 2.99
N ALA A 74 4.14 8.56 2.63
CA ALA A 74 4.84 9.65 3.31
C ALA A 74 4.40 9.80 4.77
N LEU A 75 3.09 9.68 5.04
CA LEU A 75 2.57 9.68 6.41
C LEU A 75 3.06 8.44 7.19
N GLN A 76 3.13 7.28 6.52
CA GLN A 76 3.66 6.05 7.09
C GLN A 76 5.12 6.22 7.52
N ASP A 77 5.95 6.81 6.65
CA ASP A 77 7.36 7.05 6.90
C ASP A 77 7.56 8.09 8.01
N GLN A 78 6.78 9.17 8.02
CA GLN A 78 6.82 10.15 9.10
C GLN A 78 6.43 9.52 10.45
N LEU A 79 5.35 8.73 10.47
CA LEU A 79 4.88 8.05 11.65
C LEU A 79 5.96 7.13 12.22
N TYR A 80 6.58 6.29 11.38
CA TYR A 80 7.56 5.31 11.83
C TYR A 80 8.95 5.87 12.12
N ALA A 81 9.42 6.85 11.35
CA ALA A 81 10.77 7.40 11.51
C ALA A 81 10.86 8.45 12.63
N ARG A 82 9.75 9.14 12.94
CA ARG A 82 9.76 10.27 13.88
C ARG A 82 8.76 10.12 15.01
N ASP A 83 7.47 10.03 14.70
CA ASP A 83 6.43 10.20 15.72
C ASP A 83 6.37 9.01 16.69
N LEU A 84 6.36 7.78 16.16
CA LEU A 84 6.35 6.54 16.93
C LEU A 84 7.60 6.37 17.81
N PRO A 85 8.85 6.53 17.31
CA PRO A 85 10.05 6.49 18.16
C PRO A 85 10.05 7.56 19.25
N THR A 86 9.52 8.75 18.97
CA THR A 86 9.43 9.84 19.95
C THR A 86 8.52 9.45 21.11
N VAL A 87 7.31 8.96 20.82
CA VAL A 87 6.37 8.52 21.85
C VAL A 87 6.88 7.27 22.57
N ALA A 88 7.41 6.29 21.85
CA ALA A 88 7.97 5.07 22.44
C ALA A 88 9.11 5.37 23.43
N LYS A 89 10.02 6.29 23.07
CA LYS A 89 11.10 6.73 23.96
C LYS A 89 10.57 7.45 25.19
N ALA A 90 9.59 8.34 25.02
CA ALA A 90 8.98 9.08 26.12
C ALA A 90 8.29 8.16 27.13
N LEU A 91 7.60 7.12 26.64
CA LEU A 91 6.91 6.13 27.47
C LEU A 91 7.81 5.01 27.98
N LYS A 92 9.10 5.01 27.60
CA LYS A 92 10.07 3.93 27.88
C LYS A 92 9.55 2.56 27.41
N TYR A 93 8.86 2.55 26.28
CA TYR A 93 8.31 1.35 25.67
C TYR A 93 9.43 0.39 25.27
N LYS A 94 9.26 -0.91 25.56
CA LYS A 94 10.26 -1.95 25.31
C LYS A 94 9.86 -2.96 24.25
N GLY A 95 8.62 -2.88 23.75
CA GLY A 95 8.14 -3.78 22.70
C GLY A 95 8.80 -3.50 21.36
N LYS A 96 8.67 -4.45 20.45
CA LYS A 96 9.22 -4.43 19.11
C LYS A 96 8.30 -3.63 18.18
N LEU A 97 8.91 -2.70 17.45
CA LEU A 97 8.24 -1.89 16.44
C LEU A 97 8.68 -2.37 15.04
N ALA A 98 7.76 -2.46 14.09
CA ALA A 98 8.09 -2.80 12.72
C ALA A 98 7.31 -1.94 11.71
N LEU A 99 7.97 -1.65 10.59
CA LEU A 99 7.38 -1.03 9.40
C LEU A 99 7.22 -2.09 8.32
N LEU A 100 6.02 -2.20 7.76
CA LEU A 100 5.76 -3.11 6.65
C LEU A 100 5.13 -2.35 5.48
N LYS A 101 5.82 -2.40 4.33
CA LYS A 101 5.39 -1.79 3.07
C LYS A 101 5.07 -2.87 2.04
N GLY A 102 4.47 -2.45 0.92
CA GLY A 102 4.35 -3.31 -0.26
C GLY A 102 5.72 -3.63 -0.87
N ARG A 103 5.86 -4.79 -1.51
CA ARG A 103 7.13 -5.29 -2.11
C ARG A 103 7.82 -4.32 -3.07
N SER A 104 7.06 -3.47 -3.77
CA SER A 104 7.60 -2.48 -4.70
C SER A 104 8.33 -1.33 -4.00
N ASN A 105 8.31 -1.29 -2.66
CA ASN A 105 9.05 -0.33 -1.85
C ASN A 105 10.35 -0.92 -1.29
N TYR A 106 10.69 -2.16 -1.69
CA TYR A 106 11.93 -2.80 -1.30
C TYR A 106 12.75 -3.13 -2.53
N LEU A 107 14.06 -2.93 -2.43
CA LEU A 107 15.01 -3.37 -3.41
C LEU A 107 14.94 -4.89 -3.58
N CYS A 108 14.92 -5.36 -4.82
CA CYS A 108 15.03 -6.77 -5.15
C CYS A 108 16.47 -7.05 -5.60
N LEU A 109 17.23 -7.73 -4.74
CA LEU A 109 18.65 -8.05 -5.01
C LEU A 109 18.81 -8.87 -6.31
N GLU A 110 17.89 -9.80 -6.54
CA GLU A 110 17.93 -10.68 -7.71
C GLU A 110 17.75 -9.87 -9.00
N ARG A 111 16.78 -8.96 -9.03
CA ARG A 111 16.55 -8.09 -10.19
C ARG A 111 17.68 -7.08 -10.38
N LEU A 112 18.27 -6.57 -9.31
CA LEU A 112 19.46 -5.71 -9.38
C LEU A 112 20.65 -6.46 -10.02
N GLU A 113 20.84 -7.74 -9.69
CA GLU A 113 21.86 -8.60 -10.32
C GLU A 113 21.53 -8.90 -11.78
N GLN A 114 20.27 -9.18 -12.12
CA GLN A 114 19.86 -9.37 -13.51
C GLN A 114 20.17 -8.14 -14.37
N GLN A 115 19.82 -6.93 -13.91
CA GLN A 115 20.13 -5.69 -14.65
C GLN A 115 21.63 -5.45 -14.77
N SER A 116 22.40 -5.92 -13.79
CA SER A 116 23.86 -5.85 -13.79
C SER A 116 24.52 -6.79 -14.81
N MET A 117 23.91 -7.96 -15.04
CA MET A 117 24.41 -8.97 -15.97
C MET A 117 23.86 -8.84 -17.38
N ALA A 118 22.67 -8.25 -17.53
CA ALA A 118 21.95 -8.19 -18.81
C ALA A 118 22.67 -7.41 -19.91
N GLY A 119 23.73 -6.65 -19.60
CA GLY A 119 24.63 -6.03 -20.58
C GLY A 119 23.96 -5.11 -21.61
N GLY A 120 22.68 -4.78 -21.44
CA GLY A 120 21.89 -4.02 -22.40
C GLY A 120 22.21 -2.54 -22.38
N GLU A 121 21.80 -1.85 -23.46
CA GLU A 121 21.87 -0.39 -23.64
C GLU A 121 20.91 0.34 -22.69
N LEU A 122 21.11 0.21 -21.38
CA LEU A 122 20.52 1.16 -20.43
C LEU A 122 21.14 2.53 -20.75
N ALA A 123 20.31 3.52 -21.08
CA ALA A 123 20.79 4.81 -21.51
C ALA A 123 21.10 5.75 -20.33
N GLY A 124 22.21 6.48 -20.43
CA GLY A 124 22.52 7.69 -19.66
C GLY A 124 22.29 7.58 -18.15
N GLN A 125 21.28 8.30 -17.65
CA GLN A 125 20.97 8.43 -16.22
C GLN A 125 20.64 7.09 -15.55
N THR A 126 19.98 6.17 -16.26
CA THR A 126 19.56 4.88 -15.67
C THR A 126 20.76 4.01 -15.28
N LEU A 127 21.87 4.11 -16.04
CA LEU A 127 23.12 3.42 -15.69
C LEU A 127 23.77 4.04 -14.44
N ILE A 128 23.76 5.37 -14.34
CA ILE A 128 24.31 6.08 -13.18
C ILE A 128 23.55 5.66 -11.92
N ASP A 129 22.22 5.68 -11.99
CA ASP A 129 21.35 5.28 -10.89
C ASP A 129 21.58 3.80 -10.53
N LEU A 130 21.73 2.90 -11.52
CA LEU A 130 22.02 1.48 -11.25
C LEU A 130 23.34 1.28 -10.49
N VAL A 131 24.39 2.02 -10.86
CA VAL A 131 25.69 1.98 -10.17
C VAL A 131 25.55 2.48 -8.73
N GLN A 132 24.81 3.58 -8.52
CA GLN A 132 24.51 4.10 -7.19
C GLN A 132 23.72 3.09 -6.35
N LEU A 133 22.72 2.43 -6.94
CA LEU A 133 21.93 1.40 -6.26
C LEU A 133 22.76 0.18 -5.87
N ARG A 134 23.71 -0.25 -6.71
CA ARG A 134 24.63 -1.32 -6.35
C ARG A 134 25.51 -0.94 -5.15
N LYS A 135 25.98 0.31 -5.10
CA LYS A 135 26.72 0.81 -3.94
C LYS A 135 25.82 0.81 -2.70
N TRP A 136 24.62 1.36 -2.82
CA TRP A 136 23.65 1.45 -1.73
C TRP A 136 23.16 0.09 -1.23
N SER A 137 23.01 -0.90 -2.12
CA SER A 137 22.57 -2.26 -1.75
C SER A 137 23.50 -2.95 -0.76
N SER A 138 24.79 -2.61 -0.78
CA SER A 138 25.78 -3.11 0.18
C SER A 138 25.72 -2.42 1.55
N GLN A 139 25.06 -1.26 1.63
CA GLN A 139 25.00 -0.40 2.82
C GLN A 139 23.63 -0.46 3.52
N THR A 140 22.57 -0.65 2.75
CA THR A 140 21.20 -0.70 3.28
C THR A 140 20.97 -1.97 4.10
N LYS A 141 20.34 -1.80 5.27
CA LYS A 141 19.98 -2.91 6.15
C LYS A 141 18.60 -3.48 5.85
N GLU A 142 17.69 -2.61 5.40
CA GLU A 142 16.28 -2.94 5.23
C GLU A 142 15.83 -2.95 3.78
N GLY A 143 16.65 -2.42 2.87
CA GLY A 143 16.34 -2.34 1.44
C GLY A 143 15.15 -1.45 1.11
N ASP A 144 14.69 -0.61 2.05
CA ASP A 144 13.60 0.33 1.84
C ASP A 144 14.05 1.47 0.93
N ILE A 145 13.42 1.58 -0.24
CA ILE A 145 13.84 2.53 -1.28
C ILE A 145 13.70 3.99 -0.83
N SER A 146 12.81 4.31 0.12
CA SER A 146 12.67 5.68 0.63
C SER A 146 13.89 6.15 1.44
N THR A 147 14.79 5.23 1.80
CA THR A 147 16.04 5.54 2.49
C THR A 147 17.23 5.71 1.54
N CYS A 148 17.03 5.55 0.22
CA CYS A 148 18.04 5.83 -0.79
C CYS A 148 17.98 7.31 -1.17
N SER A 149 19.01 8.09 -0.81
CA SER A 149 19.08 9.52 -1.12
C SER A 149 19.79 9.81 -2.43
N GLU A 150 20.56 8.85 -2.94
CA GLU A 150 21.40 8.99 -4.12
C GLU A 150 20.61 8.96 -5.42
N VAL A 151 19.49 8.22 -5.45
CA VAL A 151 18.63 8.05 -6.61
C VAL A 151 17.29 8.74 -6.37
N ALA A 152 16.84 9.52 -7.36
CA ALA A 152 15.55 10.20 -7.29
C ALA A 152 14.39 9.20 -7.17
N GLU A 153 13.37 9.51 -6.35
CA GLU A 153 12.22 8.63 -6.10
C GLU A 153 11.41 8.31 -7.37
N ASP A 154 11.43 9.18 -8.37
CA ASP A 154 10.73 9.04 -9.65
C ASP A 154 11.61 8.42 -10.76
N SER A 155 12.82 7.97 -10.43
CA SER A 155 13.72 7.34 -11.42
C SER A 155 13.11 6.09 -12.05
N PHE A 156 13.29 5.97 -13.37
CA PHE A 156 12.88 4.82 -14.17
C PHE A 156 13.61 3.52 -13.80
N VAL A 157 14.67 3.59 -12.99
CA VAL A 157 15.39 2.39 -12.52
C VAL A 157 14.57 1.58 -11.52
N TRP A 158 13.70 2.22 -10.71
CA TRP A 158 13.01 1.55 -9.61
C TRP A 158 12.14 0.36 -10.04
N PRO A 159 11.31 0.45 -11.11
CA PRO A 159 10.57 -0.70 -11.62
C PRO A 159 11.48 -1.84 -12.13
N LEU A 160 12.72 -1.52 -12.53
CA LEU A 160 13.70 -2.52 -12.99
C LEU A 160 14.31 -3.30 -11.82
N VAL A 161 14.52 -2.65 -10.68
CA VAL A 161 15.22 -3.23 -9.51
C VAL A 161 14.31 -3.59 -8.33
N THR A 162 13.01 -3.32 -8.41
CA THR A 162 11.99 -3.75 -7.43
C THR A 162 11.10 -4.83 -8.02
N SER A 163 10.31 -5.52 -7.20
CA SER A 163 9.44 -6.62 -7.64
C SER A 163 7.95 -6.30 -7.47
N THR A 164 7.12 -6.97 -8.28
CA THR A 164 5.65 -7.02 -8.21
C THR A 164 5.21 -8.43 -7.81
N ASN A 165 3.90 -8.65 -7.64
CA ASN A 165 3.38 -9.99 -7.36
C ASN A 165 3.62 -10.93 -8.56
N ASP A 166 3.61 -10.40 -9.78
CA ASP A 166 3.65 -11.19 -11.02
C ASP A 166 5.07 -11.57 -11.44
N ASN A 167 6.10 -10.83 -11.01
CA ASN A 167 7.48 -11.04 -11.46
C ASN A 167 8.42 -11.59 -10.38
N CYS A 168 7.90 -11.88 -9.19
CA CYS A 168 8.70 -12.37 -8.08
C CYS A 168 8.69 -13.89 -8.05
N LEU A 169 9.88 -14.47 -7.92
CA LEU A 169 10.08 -15.92 -7.86
C LEU A 169 9.65 -16.56 -6.52
N GLY A 170 9.25 -15.75 -5.53
CA GLY A 170 8.81 -16.26 -4.23
C GLY A 170 9.89 -17.10 -3.54
N SER A 171 9.50 -18.27 -3.04
CA SER A 171 10.40 -19.24 -2.38
C SER A 171 11.50 -19.77 -3.31
N ASP A 172 11.29 -19.75 -4.62
CA ASP A 172 12.24 -20.27 -5.61
C ASP A 172 13.33 -19.25 -5.95
N CYS A 173 13.27 -18.05 -5.36
CA CYS A 173 14.28 -17.01 -5.55
C CYS A 173 15.65 -17.44 -4.99
N PRO A 174 16.74 -17.39 -5.79
CA PRO A 174 18.08 -17.74 -5.33
C PRO A 174 18.55 -16.91 -4.12
N LEU A 175 18.08 -15.66 -4.02
CA LEU A 175 18.41 -14.71 -2.96
C LEU A 175 17.30 -14.61 -1.89
N TYR A 176 16.47 -15.64 -1.73
CA TYR A 176 15.33 -15.63 -0.79
C TYR A 176 15.75 -15.34 0.66
N GLN A 177 16.87 -15.91 1.11
CA GLN A 177 17.36 -15.70 2.49
C GLN A 177 17.75 -14.25 2.75
N ASP A 178 18.24 -13.56 1.72
CA ASP A 178 18.65 -12.16 1.80
C ASP A 178 17.58 -11.15 1.38
N CYS A 179 16.41 -11.65 0.95
CA CYS A 179 15.32 -10.83 0.48
C CYS A 179 14.79 -9.88 1.57
N PHE A 180 14.89 -8.59 1.30
CA PHE A 180 14.41 -7.52 2.19
C PHE A 180 12.92 -7.62 2.50
N VAL A 181 12.09 -8.01 1.53
CA VAL A 181 10.64 -8.20 1.73
C VAL A 181 10.37 -9.33 2.73
N VAL A 182 11.08 -10.46 2.60
CA VAL A 182 10.93 -11.61 3.50
C VAL A 182 11.39 -11.24 4.90
N LYS A 183 12.55 -10.56 5.02
CA LYS A 183 13.07 -10.06 6.31
C LYS A 183 12.10 -9.06 6.95
N ALA A 184 11.51 -8.13 6.19
CA ALA A 184 10.52 -7.18 6.69
C ALA A 184 9.24 -7.87 7.17
N ARG A 185 8.72 -8.86 6.44
CA ARG A 185 7.56 -9.66 6.87
C ARG A 185 7.83 -10.41 8.17
N ARG A 186 8.98 -11.09 8.30
CA ARG A 186 9.36 -11.78 9.55
C ARG A 186 9.41 -10.81 10.73
N ARG A 187 10.04 -9.65 10.56
CA ARG A 187 10.09 -8.60 11.59
C ARG A 187 8.70 -8.10 11.97
N ALA A 188 7.80 -7.96 11.01
CA ALA A 188 6.42 -7.56 11.26
C ALA A 188 5.65 -8.63 12.05
N MET A 189 5.81 -9.92 11.73
CA MET A 189 5.16 -11.02 12.47
C MET A 189 5.63 -11.09 13.94
N ASP A 190 6.90 -10.80 14.17
CA ASP A 190 7.53 -10.80 15.49
C ASP A 190 7.33 -9.51 16.30
N ALA A 191 6.71 -8.48 15.71
CA ALA A 191 6.55 -7.17 16.33
C ALA A 191 5.27 -7.05 17.17
N ASP A 192 5.34 -6.18 18.17
CA ASP A 192 4.21 -5.83 19.02
C ASP A 192 3.40 -4.68 18.41
N VAL A 193 4.06 -3.76 17.70
CA VAL A 193 3.39 -2.70 16.92
C VAL A 193 3.88 -2.72 15.48
N VAL A 194 2.94 -2.86 14.55
CA VAL A 194 3.22 -2.86 13.11
C VAL A 194 2.57 -1.65 12.46
N VAL A 195 3.38 -0.86 11.75
CA VAL A 195 2.91 0.25 10.94
C VAL A 195 2.77 -0.19 9.48
N VAL A 196 1.57 -0.08 8.93
CA VAL A 196 1.22 -0.41 7.53
C VAL A 196 0.51 0.77 6.87
N ASN A 197 0.33 0.71 5.54
CA ASN A 197 -0.61 1.60 4.86
C ASN A 197 -1.97 0.91 4.64
N HIS A 198 -3.01 1.70 4.35
CA HIS A 198 -4.35 1.18 4.09
C HIS A 198 -4.39 0.19 2.92
N HIS A 199 -3.64 0.46 1.85
CA HIS A 199 -3.56 -0.42 0.68
C HIS A 199 -3.06 -1.83 1.05
N LEU A 200 -1.95 -1.93 1.79
CA LEU A 200 -1.40 -3.22 2.20
C LEU A 200 -2.31 -3.93 3.19
N PHE A 201 -2.90 -3.19 4.13
CA PHE A 201 -3.86 -3.74 5.08
C PHE A 201 -5.06 -4.37 4.38
N LEU A 202 -5.69 -3.66 3.44
CA LEU A 202 -6.84 -4.16 2.69
C LEU A 202 -6.46 -5.30 1.73
N ALA A 203 -5.26 -5.24 1.14
CA ALA A 203 -4.74 -6.34 0.33
C ALA A 203 -4.56 -7.63 1.16
N ASP A 204 -4.04 -7.53 2.38
CA ASP A 204 -3.91 -8.67 3.30
C ASP A 204 -5.27 -9.26 3.68
N MET A 205 -6.28 -8.42 3.94
CA MET A 205 -7.64 -8.90 4.21
C MET A 205 -8.22 -9.74 3.06
N VAL A 206 -8.07 -9.28 1.81
CA VAL A 206 -8.55 -10.03 0.63
C VAL A 206 -7.81 -11.37 0.47
N VAL A 207 -6.50 -11.37 0.74
CA VAL A 207 -5.67 -12.58 0.65
C VAL A 207 -6.04 -13.61 1.74
N LYS A 208 -6.36 -13.14 2.96
CA LYS A 208 -6.83 -13.97 4.07
C LYS A 208 -8.15 -14.67 3.77
N GLU A 209 -9.12 -13.97 3.16
CA GLU A 209 -10.38 -14.60 2.71
C GLU A 209 -10.15 -15.73 1.69
N GLY A 210 -9.05 -15.66 0.92
CA GLY A 210 -8.65 -16.68 -0.05
C GLY A 210 -7.84 -17.86 0.51
N GLY A 211 -7.53 -17.88 1.82
CA GLY A 211 -6.81 -18.99 2.47
C GLY A 211 -5.29 -19.03 2.23
N PHE A 212 -4.68 -17.92 1.79
CA PHE A 212 -3.24 -17.81 1.57
C PHE A 212 -2.49 -17.28 2.80
N ALA A 213 -1.16 -17.44 2.81
CA ALA A 213 -0.30 -17.05 3.92
C ALA A 213 -0.43 -15.56 4.29
N GLU A 214 -0.57 -15.30 5.59
CA GLU A 214 -0.74 -13.96 6.15
C GLU A 214 0.47 -13.05 5.89
N LEU A 215 0.20 -11.80 5.50
CA LEU A 215 1.22 -10.77 5.30
C LEU A 215 1.43 -9.93 6.57
N ILE A 216 0.35 -9.77 7.36
CA ILE A 216 0.30 -8.94 8.57
C ILE A 216 -0.15 -9.83 9.74
N PRO A 217 0.51 -9.75 10.91
CA PRO A 217 0.13 -10.55 12.08
C PRO A 217 -1.30 -10.25 12.54
N GLU A 218 -1.92 -11.20 13.23
CA GLU A 218 -3.12 -10.93 14.01
C GLU A 218 -2.83 -9.87 15.09
N ALA A 219 -3.76 -8.94 15.27
CA ALA A 219 -3.66 -7.86 16.23
C ALA A 219 -4.96 -7.68 17.00
N GLU A 220 -4.84 -7.31 18.26
CA GLU A 220 -5.98 -7.08 19.16
C GLU A 220 -6.49 -5.63 19.08
N VAL A 221 -5.62 -4.72 18.59
CA VAL A 221 -5.93 -3.30 18.42
C VAL A 221 -5.57 -2.89 17.00
N MET A 222 -6.54 -2.32 16.29
CA MET A 222 -6.34 -1.77 14.95
C MET A 222 -6.67 -0.27 14.98
N ILE A 223 -5.71 0.55 14.55
CA ILE A 223 -5.84 2.00 14.48
C ILE A 223 -5.73 2.43 13.03
N PHE A 224 -6.71 3.18 12.56
CA PHE A 224 -6.74 3.72 11.21
C PHE A 224 -6.58 5.23 11.25
N ASP A 225 -5.41 5.72 10.85
CA ASP A 225 -5.14 7.15 10.69
C ASP A 225 -5.49 7.59 9.27
N GLU A 226 -6.08 8.78 9.12
CA GLU A 226 -6.69 9.25 7.87
C GLU A 226 -7.75 8.28 7.30
N ALA A 227 -8.53 7.66 8.20
CA ALA A 227 -9.55 6.64 7.90
C ALA A 227 -10.59 7.06 6.84
N HIS A 228 -10.74 8.36 6.56
CA HIS A 228 -11.59 8.88 5.50
C HIS A 228 -11.23 8.31 4.10
N GLN A 229 -10.00 7.83 3.90
CA GLN A 229 -9.55 7.26 2.63
C GLN A 229 -9.95 5.78 2.47
N ILE A 230 -10.28 5.09 3.56
CA ILE A 230 -10.53 3.64 3.56
C ILE A 230 -11.66 3.23 2.62
N PRO A 231 -12.84 3.89 2.58
CA PRO A 231 -13.94 3.47 1.72
C PRO A 231 -13.57 3.42 0.22
N ASP A 232 -12.82 4.42 -0.24
CA ASP A 232 -12.39 4.50 -1.64
C ASP A 232 -11.32 3.45 -1.96
N ILE A 233 -10.37 3.21 -1.06
CA ILE A 233 -9.34 2.18 -1.23
C ILE A 233 -9.97 0.77 -1.17
N ALA A 234 -10.87 0.52 -0.21
CA ALA A 234 -11.58 -0.74 -0.07
C ALA A 234 -12.39 -1.07 -1.33
N SER A 235 -13.03 -0.07 -1.95
CA SER A 235 -13.76 -0.24 -3.21
C SER A 235 -12.87 -0.71 -4.37
N GLN A 236 -11.55 -0.46 -4.33
CA GLN A 236 -10.60 -0.94 -5.34
C GLN A 236 -10.20 -2.40 -5.14
N TYR A 237 -10.13 -2.87 -3.88
CA TYR A 237 -9.70 -4.23 -3.54
C TYR A 237 -10.87 -5.23 -3.52
N PHE A 238 -12.00 -4.84 -2.94
CA PHE A 238 -13.20 -5.68 -2.85
C PHE A 238 -14.13 -5.51 -4.07
N GLY A 239 -13.86 -4.51 -4.92
CA GLY A 239 -14.59 -4.27 -6.16
C GLY A 239 -13.96 -4.97 -7.36
N GLN A 240 -14.78 -5.30 -8.36
CA GLN A 240 -14.28 -5.75 -9.65
C GLN A 240 -14.04 -4.53 -10.55
N GLN A 241 -12.83 -4.41 -11.10
CA GLN A 241 -12.49 -3.36 -12.06
C GLN A 241 -12.31 -3.93 -13.45
N LEU A 242 -12.95 -3.29 -14.43
CA LEU A 242 -12.77 -3.58 -15.84
C LEU A 242 -12.29 -2.30 -16.53
N THR A 243 -11.07 -2.31 -17.03
CA THR A 243 -10.45 -1.16 -17.70
C THR A 243 -10.48 -1.33 -19.22
N SER A 244 -10.51 -0.22 -19.96
CA SER A 244 -10.39 -0.27 -21.42
C SER A 244 -9.07 -0.91 -21.87
N ARG A 245 -8.00 -0.79 -21.08
CA ARG A 245 -6.71 -1.43 -21.38
C ARG A 245 -6.84 -2.96 -21.37
N GLN A 246 -7.43 -3.53 -20.31
CA GLN A 246 -7.67 -4.99 -20.23
C GLN A 246 -8.49 -5.52 -21.41
N LEU A 247 -9.54 -4.79 -21.81
CA LEU A 247 -10.37 -5.18 -22.96
C LEU A 247 -9.61 -5.10 -24.29
N LEU A 248 -8.76 -4.09 -24.46
CA LEU A 248 -7.93 -3.94 -25.66
C LEU A 248 -6.81 -4.98 -25.71
N ASP A 249 -6.19 -5.29 -24.59
CA ASP A 249 -5.15 -6.32 -24.51
C ASP A 249 -5.76 -7.71 -24.75
N LEU A 250 -6.93 -8.01 -24.20
CA LEU A 250 -7.70 -9.22 -24.54
C LEU A 250 -8.00 -9.32 -26.06
N ALA A 251 -8.39 -8.21 -26.70
CA ALA A 251 -8.61 -8.20 -28.15
C ALA A 251 -7.32 -8.50 -28.95
N LYS A 252 -6.18 -8.00 -28.48
CA LYS A 252 -4.86 -8.32 -29.07
C LYS A 252 -4.53 -9.79 -28.88
N ASP A 253 -4.71 -10.33 -27.68
CA ASP A 253 -4.41 -11.73 -27.38
C ASP A 253 -5.26 -12.67 -28.24
N ILE A 254 -6.56 -12.39 -28.41
CA ILE A 254 -7.44 -13.14 -29.34
C ILE A 254 -6.90 -13.07 -30.78
N THR A 255 -6.44 -11.90 -31.22
CA THR A 255 -5.87 -11.72 -32.56
C THR A 255 -4.58 -12.51 -32.74
N ILE A 256 -3.72 -12.53 -31.73
CA ILE A 256 -2.46 -13.30 -31.74
C ILE A 256 -2.79 -14.79 -31.82
N ALA A 257 -3.61 -15.31 -30.91
CA ALA A 257 -4.01 -16.72 -30.85
C ALA A 257 -4.65 -17.20 -32.17
N TYR A 258 -5.52 -16.37 -32.79
CA TYR A 258 -6.07 -16.67 -34.11
C TYR A 258 -4.98 -16.83 -35.19
N ARG A 259 -3.98 -15.96 -35.21
CA ARG A 259 -2.90 -15.97 -36.23
C ARG A 259 -1.91 -17.10 -36.02
N THR A 260 -1.64 -17.47 -34.77
CA THR A 260 -0.61 -18.45 -34.40
C THR A 260 -1.15 -19.86 -34.25
N GLU A 261 -2.33 -20.04 -33.66
CA GLU A 261 -2.82 -21.34 -33.18
C GLU A 261 -4.10 -21.82 -33.86
N VAL A 262 -5.07 -20.93 -34.12
CA VAL A 262 -6.45 -21.34 -34.53
C VAL A 262 -6.91 -20.61 -35.81
N ARG A 263 -6.20 -20.86 -36.91
CA ARG A 263 -6.37 -20.13 -38.20
C ARG A 263 -7.69 -20.42 -38.93
N ASP A 264 -8.36 -21.50 -38.58
CA ASP A 264 -9.65 -21.94 -39.10
C ASP A 264 -10.85 -21.20 -38.45
N ALA A 265 -10.62 -20.51 -37.33
CA ALA A 265 -11.66 -19.77 -36.60
C ALA A 265 -11.71 -18.28 -36.98
N ALA A 266 -12.02 -17.96 -38.24
CA ALA A 266 -12.11 -16.57 -38.74
C ALA A 266 -13.06 -15.67 -37.94
N GLN A 267 -14.00 -16.26 -37.19
CA GLN A 267 -14.90 -15.54 -36.31
C GLN A 267 -14.16 -14.88 -35.12
N LEU A 268 -13.01 -15.41 -34.68
CA LEU A 268 -12.22 -14.86 -33.59
C LEU A 268 -11.64 -13.49 -33.94
N GLN A 269 -11.12 -13.31 -35.17
CA GLN A 269 -10.63 -12.01 -35.63
C GLN A 269 -11.75 -10.97 -35.64
N LYS A 270 -12.93 -11.32 -36.17
CA LYS A 270 -14.11 -10.42 -36.18
C LYS A 270 -14.55 -10.04 -34.78
N SER A 271 -14.53 -10.98 -33.84
CA SER A 271 -14.87 -10.74 -32.44
C SER A 271 -13.84 -9.82 -31.75
N ALA A 272 -12.55 -10.02 -32.00
CA ALA A 272 -11.48 -9.15 -31.49
C ALA A 272 -11.60 -7.72 -32.01
N ASP A 273 -11.82 -7.55 -33.31
CA ASP A 273 -12.01 -6.24 -33.93
C ASP A 273 -13.24 -5.53 -33.35
N ARG A 274 -14.36 -6.26 -33.19
CA ARG A 274 -15.59 -5.74 -32.59
C ARG A 274 -15.38 -5.35 -31.13
N LEU A 275 -14.66 -6.14 -30.35
CA LEU A 275 -14.34 -5.85 -28.95
C LEU A 275 -13.50 -4.57 -28.84
N SER A 276 -12.48 -4.44 -29.67
CA SER A 276 -11.62 -3.25 -29.71
C SER A 276 -12.41 -1.99 -30.05
N LEU A 277 -13.23 -2.04 -31.10
CA LEU A 277 -14.05 -0.91 -31.54
C LEU A 277 -15.10 -0.52 -30.47
N SER A 278 -15.83 -1.51 -29.94
CA SER A 278 -16.84 -1.28 -28.89
C SER A 278 -16.22 -0.70 -27.62
N THR A 279 -14.99 -1.08 -27.29
CA THR A 279 -14.26 -0.55 -26.12
C THR A 279 -13.90 0.92 -26.32
N GLN A 280 -13.46 1.30 -27.53
CA GLN A 280 -13.16 2.70 -27.86
C GLN A 280 -14.42 3.56 -27.86
N ASP A 281 -15.51 3.07 -28.46
CA ASP A 281 -16.80 3.75 -28.47
C ASP A 281 -17.35 3.93 -27.06
N PHE A 282 -17.26 2.89 -26.22
CA PHE A 282 -17.69 2.98 -24.83
C PHE A 282 -16.88 4.03 -24.06
N ARG A 283 -15.56 4.10 -24.28
CA ARG A 283 -14.70 5.12 -23.69
C ARG A 283 -15.10 6.54 -24.10
N LEU A 284 -15.48 6.77 -25.36
CA LEU A 284 -15.97 8.07 -25.83
C LEU A 284 -17.28 8.48 -25.14
N ASN A 285 -18.17 7.51 -24.89
CA ASN A 285 -19.45 7.74 -24.21
C ASN A 285 -19.33 8.04 -22.71
N LEU A 286 -18.21 7.65 -22.07
CA LEU A 286 -17.96 7.91 -20.65
C LEU A 286 -17.53 9.36 -20.34
N GLY A 287 -17.24 10.18 -21.36
CA GLY A 287 -16.79 11.56 -21.20
C GLY A 287 -15.32 11.67 -20.76
N ARG A 288 -14.73 12.89 -20.80
CA ARG A 288 -13.36 13.12 -20.29
C ARG A 288 -13.34 12.89 -18.77
N ALA A 289 -12.34 12.14 -18.30
CA ALA A 289 -12.17 11.79 -16.89
C ALA A 289 -12.13 13.05 -16.00
N GLY A 290 -12.95 13.09 -14.94
CA GLY A 290 -12.93 14.17 -13.93
C GLY A 290 -14.27 14.67 -13.40
N ILE A 291 -15.43 14.15 -13.85
CA ILE A 291 -16.73 14.59 -13.33
C ILE A 291 -17.27 13.57 -12.32
N PRO A 292 -17.39 13.90 -11.02
CA PRO A 292 -17.98 13.00 -10.03
C PRO A 292 -19.48 12.79 -10.28
N ARG A 293 -19.89 11.52 -10.29
CA ARG A 293 -21.21 10.97 -9.95
C ARG A 293 -22.50 11.45 -10.67
N GLN A 294 -22.48 12.39 -11.63
CA GLN A 294 -23.71 12.74 -12.37
C GLN A 294 -24.02 11.87 -13.61
N SER A 295 -23.10 11.02 -14.06
CA SER A 295 -23.27 10.23 -15.29
C SER A 295 -24.01 8.89 -15.13
N ALA A 296 -24.28 8.44 -13.90
CA ALA A 296 -25.04 7.20 -13.66
C ALA A 296 -26.47 7.23 -14.25
N ARG A 297 -27.08 8.43 -14.35
CA ARG A 297 -28.39 8.60 -15.02
C ARG A 297 -28.31 8.55 -16.55
N ARG A 298 -27.17 8.86 -17.16
CA ARG A 298 -26.95 8.72 -18.62
C ARG A 298 -26.61 7.27 -19.01
N ALA A 299 -25.85 6.55 -18.17
CA ALA A 299 -25.54 5.13 -18.40
C ALA A 299 -26.79 4.21 -18.41
N ARG A 300 -27.85 4.58 -17.67
CA ARG A 300 -29.14 3.86 -17.73
C ARG A 300 -29.86 3.99 -19.09
N ARG A 301 -29.59 5.03 -19.88
CA ARG A 301 -30.10 5.12 -21.27
C ARG A 301 -29.35 4.20 -22.23
N THR A 302 -28.06 3.91 -21.96
CA THR A 302 -27.23 3.01 -22.78
C THR A 302 -27.45 1.53 -22.48
N GLN A 303 -27.96 1.16 -21.30
CA GLN A 303 -28.39 -0.23 -21.02
C GLN A 303 -29.51 -0.72 -21.96
N ARG A 304 -30.32 0.19 -22.53
CA ARG A 304 -31.29 -0.16 -23.58
C ARG A 304 -30.63 -0.49 -24.92
N ALA A 305 -29.43 0.02 -25.18
CA ALA A 305 -28.66 -0.28 -26.40
C ALA A 305 -27.80 -1.54 -26.26
N ALA A 306 -27.29 -1.86 -25.05
CA ALA A 306 -26.51 -3.08 -24.83
C ALA A 306 -27.37 -4.37 -24.88
N ARG A 307 -28.66 -4.29 -24.53
CA ARG A 307 -29.59 -5.44 -24.63
C ARG A 307 -29.92 -5.85 -26.08
N SER A 308 -29.70 -4.99 -27.08
CA SER A 308 -29.91 -5.37 -28.49
C SER A 308 -28.72 -6.11 -29.11
N VAL A 309 -27.56 -6.12 -28.44
CA VAL A 309 -26.35 -6.82 -28.90
C VAL A 309 -26.28 -8.26 -28.40
N ALA A 310 -26.95 -8.59 -27.29
CA ALA A 310 -27.01 -9.94 -26.72
C ALA A 310 -28.16 -10.81 -27.26
N ALA A 311 -28.98 -10.30 -28.20
CA ALA A 311 -30.15 -10.99 -28.74
C ALA A 311 -30.09 -11.20 -30.26
N ARG A 312 -28.89 -11.26 -30.84
CA ARG A 312 -28.66 -11.69 -32.23
C ARG A 312 -27.40 -12.53 -32.35
#